data_AF-A0A2N8RB68-F1
#
_entry.id   AF-A0A2N8RB68-F1
#
_cell.length_a   1.000
_cell.length_b   1.000
_cell.length_c   1.000
_cell.angle_alpha   90.00
_cell.angle_beta   90.00
_cell.angle_gamma   90.00
#
_symmetry.space_group_name_H-M   'P 1'
#
loop_
_entity.id
_entity.type
_entity.pdbx_description
1 polymer ?
#
loop_
_entity_poly.entity_id
_entity_poly.type
_entity_poly.pdbx_seq_one_letter_code
_entity_poly.pdbx_strand_id
1 'polypeptide(L)' 'MNTQEKPVASPCVSLCALDEDDLCVGCQRSADEIRRWGLMGNEERREVLQRCSERLRLSGQLM' A
#
# COMPACT_ATOMS: atom_id res chain seq x y z
N MET A 1 -15.78 -5.47 -25.24
CA MET A 1 -14.60 -6.16 -24.67
C MET A 1 -14.22 -5.38 -23.42
N ASN A 2 -14.67 -5.83 -22.25
CA ASN A 2 -14.41 -5.13 -21.00
C ASN A 2 -13.02 -5.59 -20.52
N THR A 3 -11.99 -4.85 -20.91
CA THR A 3 -10.63 -4.99 -20.37
C THR A 3 -10.67 -4.51 -18.92
N GLN A 4 -11.30 -5.29 -18.05
CA GLN A 4 -11.21 -5.07 -16.61
C GLN A 4 -9.80 -5.50 -16.23
N GLU A 5 -8.86 -4.55 -16.29
CA GLU A 5 -7.56 -4.71 -15.63
C GLU A 5 -7.84 -5.17 -14.21
N LYS A 6 -7.31 -6.34 -13.84
CA LYS A 6 -7.50 -6.93 -12.51
C LYS A 6 -7.18 -5.86 -11.47
N PRO A 7 -8.10 -5.56 -10.53
CA PRO A 7 -7.84 -4.60 -9.49
C PRO A 7 -6.56 -5.00 -8.76
N VAL A 8 -5.63 -4.06 -8.66
CA VAL A 8 -4.39 -4.27 -7.92
C VAL A 8 -4.75 -4.73 -6.51
N ALA A 9 -4.29 -5.92 -6.13
CA ALA A 9 -4.60 -6.50 -4.83
C ALA A 9 -4.08 -5.59 -3.72
N SER A 10 -4.90 -5.42 -2.68
CA SER A 10 -4.47 -4.65 -1.51
C SER A 10 -3.32 -5.40 -0.81
N PRO A 11 -2.19 -4.74 -0.50
CA PRO A 11 -1.11 -5.33 0.30
C PRO A 11 -1.46 -5.43 1.78
N CYS A 12 -2.73 -5.25 2.15
CA CYS A 12 -3.17 -5.27 3.53
C CYS A 12 -3.05 -6.70 4.10
N VAL A 13 -2.24 -6.85 5.13
CA VAL A 13 -2.09 -8.10 5.90
C VAL A 13 -3.13 -8.23 7.02
N SER A 14 -4.24 -7.49 6.93
CA SER A 14 -5.29 -7.38 7.96
C SER A 14 -4.78 -6.91 9.33
N LEU A 15 -3.60 -6.30 9.36
CA LEU A 15 -3.03 -5.61 10.52
C LEU A 15 -3.21 -4.11 10.31
N CYS A 16 -4.09 -3.49 11.09
CA CYS A 16 -4.29 -2.04 11.08
C CYS A 16 -3.58 -1.45 12.30
N ALA A 17 -2.28 -1.20 12.15
CA ALA A 17 -1.46 -0.54 13.17
C ALA A 17 -0.61 0.52 12.47
N LEU A 18 -0.87 1.78 12.77
CA LEU A 18 -0.11 2.93 12.26
C LEU A 18 0.98 3.29 13.27
N ASP A 19 2.14 3.72 12.80
CA ASP A 19 3.21 4.30 13.60
C ASP A 19 3.01 5.83 13.79
N GLU A 20 4.02 6.49 14.35
CA GLU A 20 4.01 7.94 14.59
C GLU A 20 4.07 8.78 13.28
N ASP A 21 4.46 8.17 12.17
CA ASP A 21 4.52 8.79 10.84
C ASP A 21 3.25 8.50 10.00
N ASP A 22 2.18 8.01 10.64
CA ASP A 22 0.94 7.57 9.98
C ASP A 22 1.19 6.46 8.94
N LEU A 23 2.24 5.66 9.10
CA LEU A 23 2.55 4.51 8.25
C LEU A 23 2.11 3.22 8.92
N CYS A 24 1.42 2.37 8.15
CA CYS A 24 1.01 1.07 8.64
C CYS A 24 2.24 0.19 8.84
N VAL A 25 2.53 -0.23 10.07
CA VAL A 25 3.70 -1.08 10.37
C VAL A 25 3.63 -2.43 9.65
N GLY A 26 2.42 -2.91 9.32
CA GLY A 26 2.21 -4.17 8.61
C GLY A 26 2.41 -4.10 7.09
N CYS A 27 1.80 -3.12 6.42
CA CYS A 27 1.84 -3.01 4.96
C CYS A 27 2.62 -1.80 4.42
N GLN A 28 3.21 -0.99 5.32
CA GLN A 28 4.02 0.19 5.04
C GLN A 28 3.33 1.25 4.17
N ARG A 29 2.00 1.25 4.17
CA ARG A 29 1.14 2.26 3.52
C ARG A 29 0.85 3.40 4.47
N SER A 30 0.79 4.62 3.95
CA SER A 30 0.32 5.74 4.77
C SER A 30 -1.19 5.71 4.97
N ALA A 31 -1.66 6.27 6.08
CA ALA A 31 -3.07 6.46 6.37
C ALA A 31 -3.79 7.21 5.24
N ASP A 32 -3.09 8.14 4.58
CA ASP A 32 -3.57 8.90 3.42
C ASP A 32 -3.75 8.02 2.17
N GLU A 33 -2.78 7.16 1.89
CA GLU A 33 -2.86 6.18 0.80
C GLU A 33 -3.97 5.15 1.05
N ILE A 34 -4.19 4.76 2.30
CA ILE A 34 -5.28 3.84 2.70
C ILE A 34 -6.63 4.51 2.43
N ARG A 35 -6.81 5.77 2.83
CA ARG A 35 -8.03 6.55 2.56
C ARG A 35 -8.29 6.74 1.07
N ARG A 36 -7.24 7.01 0.29
CA ARG A 36 -7.35 7.26 -1.16
C ARG A 36 -7.41 5.98 -2.01
N TRP A 37 -7.14 4.80 -1.45
CA TRP A 37 -7.07 3.54 -2.21
C TRP A 37 -8.32 3.21 -3.05
N GLY A 38 -9.50 3.51 -2.50
CA GLY A 38 -10.77 3.30 -3.21
C GLY A 38 -10.96 4.22 -4.42
N LEU A 39 -10.31 5.38 -4.40
CA LEU A 39 -10.37 6.41 -5.44
C LEU A 39 -9.22 6.29 -6.46
N MET A 40 -8.12 5.64 -6.09
CA MET A 40 -6.93 5.47 -6.92
C MET A 40 -7.16 4.55 -8.13
N GLY A 41 -6.56 4.91 -9.26
CA GLY A 41 -6.48 4.07 -10.44
C GLY A 41 -5.49 2.90 -10.28
N ASN A 42 -5.51 1.91 -11.17
CA ASN A 42 -4.59 0.77 -11.09
C ASN A 42 -3.11 1.18 -11.17
N GLU A 43 -2.79 2.26 -11.88
CA GLU A 43 -1.42 2.77 -11.99
C GLU A 43 -0.93 3.36 -10.66
N GLU A 44 -1.73 4.25 -10.04
CA GLU A 44 -1.44 4.79 -8.71
C GLU A 44 -1.33 3.68 -7.65
N ARG A 45 -2.21 2.67 -7.71
CA ARG A 45 -2.14 1.53 -6.80
C ARG A 45 -0.82 0.76 -6.93
N ARG A 46 -0.29 0.59 -8.14
CA ARG A 46 1.02 -0.03 -8.37
C ARG A 46 2.15 0.84 -7.81
N GLU A 47 2.07 2.15 -7.99
CA GLU A 47 3.08 3.08 -7.44
C GLU A 47 3.09 3.05 -5.91
N VAL A 48 1.92 3.07 -5.26
CA VAL A 48 1.80 2.91 -3.81
C VAL A 48 2.42 1.59 -3.37
N LEU A 49 2.16 0.49 -4.05
CA LEU A 49 2.79 -0.81 -3.75
C LEU A 49 4.32 -0.77 -3.86
N GLN A 50 4.87 -0.13 -4.89
CA GLN A 50 6.31 0.04 -5.05
C GLN A 50 6.90 0.83 -3.89
N ARG A 51 6.28 1.96 -3.53
CA ARG A 51 6.68 2.79 -2.38
C ARG A 51 6.60 2.03 -1.06
N CYS A 52 5.57 1.21 -0.86
CA CYS A 52 5.44 0.39 0.35
C CYS A 52 6.53 -0.67 0.43
N SER A 53 6.84 -1.31 -0.69
CA SER A 53 7.95 -2.28 -0.78
C SER A 53 9.29 -1.60 -0.47
N GLU A 54 9.51 -0.40 -1.01
CA GLU A 54 10.70 0.40 -0.73
C GLU A 54 10.79 0.83 0.74
N ARG A 55 9.68 1.30 1.33
CA ARG A 55 9.57 1.60 2.76
C ARG A 55 9.84 0.38 3.63
N LEU A 56 9.28 -0.78 3.30
CA LEU A 56 9.53 -2.02 4.02
C LEU A 56 11.02 -2.41 3.98
N ARG A 57 11.68 -2.19 2.84
CA ARG A 57 13.12 -2.41 2.68
C ARG A 57 13.95 -1.42 3.50
N LEU A 58 13.57 -0.15 3.54
CA LEU A 58 14.23 0.89 4.32
C LEU A 58 14.03 0.72 5.83
N SER A 59 12.83 0.29 6.24
CA SER A 59 12.46 0.02 7.63
C SER A 59 13.17 -1.21 8.22
N GLY A 60 13.96 -1.94 7.41
CA GLY A 60 14.76 -3.07 7.88
C GLY A 60 13.93 -4.28 8.30
N GLN A 61 12.64 -4.31 7.94
CA GLN A 61 11.71 -5.37 8.30
C GLN A 61 11.82 -6.61 7.39
N LEU A 62 12.68 -6.54 6.37
CA LEU A 62 13.12 -7.69 5.59
C LEU A 62 14.44 -8.20 6.19
N MET A 63 14.30 -9.17 7.11
CA MET A 63 15.39 -10.04 7.55
C MET A 63 15.17 -11.43 6.94
#